data_AF-A0AAD1R960-F1
#
_entry.id   AF-A0AAD1R960-F1
#
_cell.length_a   1.000
_cell.length_b   1.000
_cell.length_c   1.000
_cell.angle_alpha   90.00
_cell.angle_beta   90.00
_cell.angle_gamma   90.00
#
_symmetry.space_group_name_H-M   'P 1'
#
loop_
_entity.id
_entity.type
_entity.pdbx_description
1 polymer ?
#
loop_
_entity_poly.entity_id
_entity_poly.type
_entity_poly.pdbx_seq_one_letter_code
_entity_poly.pdbx_strand_id
1 'polypeptide(L)'
;MARLGLLAAAFSSGFIEIYSLPHPESLYTHHKEQVKGYQSDELTICKVDCVVRLQVGSIKCRNLGENGQCFTLAWVPSKPHNHLAAGFYDGTVSIWDLKTKSALQKVRQGRVIKQYPFHSFQAHDHAVRSVEWCKVNSNFLVTAGSDRHLKFWDLRRLYEPINNIKRFLSTEIAWLLPYCGVAVAQENCYASHGLCGIHFVDSGFQGYKPYFLTPRKGTVWSISGSDWLGSVSAGDVTGEMIVILLPNLNVHSLNIKRPADRRFPVYKADFLPLTPSSSDPSPAVPELPAGPLVESSDWGHFKPKSFRAAEGHYSFLFQDTDLRKFHHFTKREPMKRMHANETKGDLNTERVQLEAIHKVRFCPNLDAHTWISSGGHSGLIRLHCVKGLFSSVAEKFIQEKSAQFQAKFEEADTVREFDYSPEVQHCIVQI
;
A
#
# COMPACT_ATOMS: atom_id res chain seq x y z
N MET A 1 2.12 -11.79 -28.46
CA MET A 1 2.92 -11.89 -27.22
C MET A 1 2.00 -12.27 -26.08
N ALA A 2 2.43 -13.18 -25.20
CA ALA A 2 1.69 -13.47 -23.98
C ALA A 2 1.62 -12.22 -23.09
N ARG A 3 0.59 -12.11 -22.26
CA ARG A 3 0.36 -10.95 -21.38
C ARG A 3 0.60 -11.32 -19.93
N LEU A 4 1.19 -10.39 -19.19
CA LEU A 4 1.31 -10.50 -17.74
C LEU A 4 -0.01 -10.12 -17.06
N GLY A 5 -0.67 -9.05 -17.52
CA GLY A 5 -1.91 -8.56 -16.93
C GLY A 5 -2.25 -7.12 -17.32
N LEU A 6 -3.26 -6.56 -16.66
CA LEU A 6 -3.67 -5.16 -16.80
C LEU A 6 -3.15 -4.34 -15.63
N LEU A 7 -2.60 -3.17 -15.91
CA LEU A 7 -2.16 -2.18 -14.92
C LEU A 7 -3.01 -0.92 -15.04
N ALA A 8 -3.70 -0.53 -13.97
CA ALA A 8 -4.34 0.78 -13.89
C ALA A 8 -3.40 1.78 -13.21
N ALA A 9 -3.29 2.97 -13.80
CA ALA A 9 -2.59 4.10 -13.22
C ALA A 9 -3.50 5.33 -13.19
N ALA A 10 -3.47 6.06 -12.07
CA ALA A 10 -4.11 7.35 -11.92
C ALA A 10 -3.08 8.46 -12.11
N PHE A 11 -3.47 9.52 -12.82
CA PHE A 11 -2.60 10.65 -13.11
C PHE A 11 -3.10 11.92 -12.41
N SER A 12 -2.18 12.86 -12.17
CA SER A 12 -2.49 14.19 -11.63
C SER A 12 -3.40 15.02 -12.54
N SER A 13 -3.54 14.63 -13.81
CA SER A 13 -4.51 15.19 -14.76
C SER A 13 -5.95 14.72 -14.52
N GLY A 14 -6.19 13.81 -13.56
CA GLY A 14 -7.50 13.24 -13.26
C GLY A 14 -7.92 12.12 -14.21
N PHE A 15 -7.11 11.81 -15.23
CA PHE A 15 -7.33 10.62 -16.06
C PHE A 15 -6.82 9.37 -15.36
N ILE A 16 -7.53 8.27 -15.62
CA ILE A 16 -7.11 6.94 -15.23
C ILE A 16 -6.87 6.15 -16.51
N GLU A 17 -5.71 5.55 -16.65
CA GLU A 17 -5.35 4.77 -17.84
C GLU A 17 -5.08 3.32 -17.45
N ILE A 18 -5.49 2.41 -18.33
CA ILE A 18 -5.25 0.99 -18.22
C ILE A 18 -4.27 0.58 -19.32
N TYR A 19 -3.16 0.00 -18.89
CA TYR A 19 -2.11 -0.54 -19.73
C TYR A 19 -2.18 -2.06 -19.74
N SER A 20 -1.96 -2.68 -20.89
CA SER A 20 -1.78 -4.13 -21.00
C SER A 20 -0.29 -4.43 -20.94
N LEU A 21 0.16 -5.12 -19.89
CA LEU A 21 1.58 -5.45 -19.74
C LEU A 21 1.92 -6.75 -20.48
N PRO A 22 2.97 -6.76 -21.32
CA PRO A 22 3.46 -7.98 -21.94
C PRO A 22 4.16 -8.89 -20.92
N HIS A 23 4.15 -10.20 -21.17
CA HIS A 23 4.89 -11.16 -20.36
C HIS A 23 6.41 -11.00 -20.60
N PRO A 24 7.27 -10.97 -19.55
CA PRO A 24 8.70 -10.78 -19.70
C PRO A 24 9.35 -11.79 -20.66
N GLU A 25 8.99 -13.08 -20.57
CA GLU A 25 9.55 -14.12 -21.47
C GLU A 25 9.23 -13.85 -22.94
N SER A 26 8.02 -13.37 -23.25
CA SER A 26 7.64 -13.00 -24.62
C SER A 26 8.40 -11.78 -25.13
N LEU A 27 8.76 -10.85 -24.25
CA LEU A 27 9.62 -9.72 -24.61
C LEU A 27 11.04 -10.19 -24.90
N TYR A 28 11.59 -11.07 -24.06
CA TYR A 28 12.94 -11.61 -24.27
C TYR A 28 13.06 -12.42 -25.55
N THR A 29 12.07 -13.27 -25.87
CA THR A 29 12.05 -14.01 -27.14
C THR A 29 11.98 -13.07 -28.33
N HIS A 30 11.14 -12.04 -28.25
CA HIS A 30 11.01 -11.06 -29.33
C HIS A 30 12.30 -10.24 -29.54
N HIS A 31 12.96 -9.85 -28.45
CA HIS A 31 14.25 -9.16 -28.53
C HIS A 31 15.33 -10.05 -29.17
N LYS A 32 15.38 -11.34 -28.79
CA LYS A 32 16.30 -12.32 -29.40
C LYS A 32 16.02 -12.56 -30.90
N GLU A 33 14.75 -12.51 -31.32
CA GLU A 33 14.38 -12.64 -32.73
C GLU A 33 14.78 -11.41 -33.56
N GLN A 34 14.73 -10.21 -32.98
CA GLN A 34 15.07 -8.96 -33.66
C GLN A 34 16.58 -8.70 -33.73
N VAL A 35 17.34 -9.07 -32.70
CA VAL A 35 18.79 -8.83 -32.64
C VAL A 35 19.57 -10.07 -33.09
N LYS A 36 19.80 -10.21 -34.40
CA LYS A 36 20.75 -11.19 -34.94
C LYS A 36 22.19 -10.67 -34.77
N GLY A 37 22.78 -10.98 -33.63
CA GLY A 37 24.21 -10.75 -33.36
C GLY A 37 24.45 -9.82 -32.18
N TYR A 38 25.29 -10.30 -31.26
CA TYR A 38 25.70 -9.71 -29.97
C TYR A 38 24.63 -9.70 -28.87
N GLN A 39 24.91 -10.46 -27.81
CA GLN A 39 24.27 -10.34 -26.51
C GLN A 39 24.73 -9.01 -25.88
N SER A 40 24.00 -7.91 -26.12
CA SER A 40 24.07 -6.79 -25.18
C SER A 40 23.14 -7.13 -24.02
N ASP A 41 23.69 -7.12 -22.81
CA ASP A 41 22.96 -7.28 -21.54
C ASP A 41 22.24 -5.95 -21.20
N GLU A 42 21.76 -5.24 -22.22
CA GLU A 42 21.16 -3.92 -22.07
C GLU A 42 19.74 -4.04 -21.54
N LEU A 43 19.45 -3.21 -20.55
CA LEU A 43 18.13 -3.09 -19.94
C LEU A 43 17.13 -2.63 -21.01
N THR A 44 16.23 -3.53 -21.42
CA THR A 44 15.18 -3.22 -22.39
C THR A 44 14.12 -2.32 -21.75
N ILE A 45 13.95 -1.10 -22.28
CA ILE A 45 12.90 -0.18 -21.84
C ILE A 45 11.73 -0.26 -22.83
N CYS A 46 10.58 -0.75 -22.35
CA CYS A 46 9.37 -0.85 -23.14
C CYS A 46 8.41 0.29 -22.81
N LYS A 47 7.94 0.99 -23.84
CA LYS A 47 6.83 1.93 -23.70
C LYS A 47 5.53 1.21 -24.05
N VAL A 48 4.64 1.11 -23.07
CA VAL A 48 3.35 0.43 -23.23
C VAL A 48 2.28 1.44 -23.66
N ASP A 49 1.52 1.10 -24.70
CA ASP A 49 0.40 1.91 -25.16
C ASP A 49 -0.82 1.77 -24.24
N CYS A 50 -1.52 2.88 -24.03
CA CYS A 50 -2.77 2.93 -23.28
C CYS A 50 -3.89 2.20 -24.04
N VAL A 51 -4.54 1.24 -23.39
CA VAL A 51 -5.63 0.44 -23.98
C VAL A 51 -6.98 1.10 -23.71
N VAL A 52 -7.21 1.47 -22.45
CA VAL A 52 -8.47 2.08 -22.00
C VAL A 52 -8.16 3.33 -21.19
N ARG A 53 -8.79 4.44 -21.54
CA ARG A 53 -8.80 5.66 -20.72
C ARG A 53 -10.15 5.78 -20.03
N LEU A 54 -10.14 5.64 -18.71
CA LEU A 54 -11.32 5.84 -17.90
C LEU A 54 -11.46 7.34 -17.61
N GLN A 55 -12.59 7.89 -18.03
CA GLN A 55 -12.91 9.30 -17.85
C GLN A 55 -14.10 9.41 -16.91
N VAL A 56 -13.99 10.29 -15.92
CA VAL A 56 -15.14 10.71 -15.12
C VAL A 56 -15.78 11.90 -15.81
N GLY A 57 -17.07 11.81 -16.09
CA GLY A 57 -17.88 13.02 -16.30
C GLY A 57 -18.04 13.66 -14.92
N SER A 58 -17.39 14.80 -14.68
CA SER A 58 -17.45 15.44 -13.37
C SER A 58 -18.90 15.80 -13.02
N ILE A 59 -19.38 15.36 -11.85
CA ILE A 59 -20.70 15.75 -11.34
C ILE A 59 -20.67 17.23 -10.88
N LYS A 60 -19.48 17.75 -10.53
CA LYS A 60 -19.28 19.10 -9.96
C LYS A 60 -18.55 20.09 -10.87
N CYS A 61 -17.78 19.63 -11.86
CA CYS A 61 -17.04 20.52 -12.76
C CYS A 61 -17.89 20.84 -14.01
N ARG A 62 -18.29 22.10 -14.13
CA ARG A 62 -19.02 22.66 -15.29
C ARG A 62 -18.19 22.68 -16.58
N ASN A 63 -16.86 22.59 -16.48
CA ASN A 63 -15.94 22.69 -17.62
C ASN A 63 -15.47 21.30 -18.08
N LEU A 64 -15.55 21.06 -19.39
CA LEU A 64 -15.23 19.80 -20.12
C LEU A 64 -13.76 19.31 -20.04
N GLY A 65 -12.95 19.82 -19.11
CA GLY A 65 -11.52 19.52 -19.01
C GLY A 65 -10.94 19.43 -17.61
N GLU A 66 -11.69 19.80 -16.57
CA GLU A 66 -11.20 19.72 -15.19
C GLU A 66 -11.72 18.45 -14.53
N ASN A 67 -11.03 17.33 -14.81
CA ASN A 67 -11.20 16.13 -14.00
C ASN A 67 -10.41 16.35 -12.71
N GLY A 68 -11.08 16.34 -11.56
CA GLY A 68 -10.40 16.41 -10.27
C GLY A 68 -9.31 15.34 -10.19
N GLN A 69 -8.21 15.61 -9.47
CA GLN A 69 -7.11 14.66 -9.35
C GLN A 69 -7.61 13.34 -8.75
N CYS A 70 -7.18 12.21 -9.30
CA CYS A 70 -7.48 10.89 -8.75
C CYS A 70 -6.38 10.52 -7.75
N PHE A 71 -6.75 10.29 -6.48
CA PHE A 71 -5.79 9.97 -5.42
C PHE A 71 -5.66 8.48 -5.15
N THR A 72 -6.68 7.70 -5.50
CA THR A 72 -6.74 6.29 -5.12
C THR A 72 -7.49 5.48 -6.15
N LEU A 73 -7.02 4.25 -6.35
CA LEU A 73 -7.58 3.26 -7.24
C LEU A 73 -7.64 1.92 -6.51
N ALA A 74 -8.74 1.20 -6.69
CA ALA A 74 -8.91 -0.13 -6.15
C ALA A 74 -9.63 -1.02 -7.15
N TRP A 75 -8.97 -2.12 -7.53
CA TRP A 75 -9.58 -3.20 -8.28
C TRP A 75 -10.41 -4.07 -7.35
N VAL A 76 -11.55 -4.58 -7.83
CA VAL A 76 -12.26 -5.63 -7.11
C VAL A 76 -11.34 -6.86 -7.00
N PRO A 77 -11.08 -7.37 -5.79
CA PRO A 77 -10.14 -8.46 -5.55
C PRO A 77 -10.72 -9.85 -5.87
N SER A 78 -12.03 -9.96 -6.08
CA SER A 78 -12.66 -11.21 -6.49
C SER A 78 -12.62 -11.38 -8.02
N LYS A 79 -12.35 -12.61 -8.49
CA LYS A 79 -12.54 -12.95 -9.91
C LYS A 79 -13.99 -12.63 -10.30
N PRO A 80 -14.26 -11.99 -11.45
CA PRO A 80 -13.37 -11.79 -12.61
C PRO A 80 -12.64 -10.43 -12.67
N HIS A 81 -12.46 -9.71 -11.56
CA HIS A 81 -11.77 -8.41 -11.50
C HIS A 81 -12.31 -7.37 -12.50
N ASN A 82 -13.61 -7.36 -12.72
CA ASN A 82 -14.25 -6.53 -13.75
C ASN A 82 -14.52 -5.10 -13.29
N HIS A 83 -14.58 -4.85 -11.99
CA HIS A 83 -14.84 -3.52 -11.44
C HIS A 83 -13.56 -2.83 -10.96
N LEU A 84 -13.46 -1.54 -11.27
CA LEU A 84 -12.46 -0.63 -10.72
C LEU A 84 -13.18 0.52 -10.03
N ALA A 85 -12.76 0.86 -8.81
CA ALA A 85 -13.19 2.09 -8.13
C ALA A 85 -12.04 3.10 -8.09
N ALA A 86 -12.41 4.38 -8.15
CA ALA A 86 -11.48 5.49 -7.99
C ALA A 86 -12.07 6.59 -7.12
N GLY A 87 -11.20 7.21 -6.32
CA GLY A 87 -11.53 8.34 -5.46
C GLY A 87 -10.86 9.64 -5.93
N PHE A 88 -11.64 10.72 -5.99
CA PHE A 88 -11.24 11.99 -6.59
C PHE A 88 -11.10 13.12 -5.57
N TYR A 89 -10.44 14.21 -5.98
CA TYR A 89 -10.23 15.43 -5.20
C TYR A 89 -11.53 16.10 -4.72
N ASP A 90 -12.58 16.03 -5.54
CA ASP A 90 -13.88 16.66 -5.28
C ASP A 90 -14.75 15.87 -4.28
N GLY A 91 -14.25 14.74 -3.77
CA GLY A 91 -14.98 13.83 -2.87
C GLY A 91 -15.87 12.82 -3.58
N THR A 92 -15.85 12.79 -4.92
CA THR A 92 -16.60 11.83 -5.73
C THR A 92 -15.87 10.48 -5.74
N VAL A 93 -16.65 9.41 -5.68
CA VAL A 93 -16.19 8.04 -5.95
C VAL A 93 -16.86 7.57 -7.22
N SER A 94 -16.06 7.14 -8.20
CA SER A 94 -16.55 6.60 -9.46
C SER A 94 -16.15 5.15 -9.61
N ILE A 95 -17.00 4.36 -10.27
CA ILE A 95 -16.83 2.93 -10.43
C ILE A 95 -17.09 2.56 -11.89
N TRP A 96 -16.18 1.79 -12.46
CA TRP A 96 -16.23 1.32 -13.85
C TRP A 96 -16.37 -0.19 -13.89
N ASP A 97 -17.20 -0.68 -14.82
CA ASP A 97 -17.26 -2.09 -15.15
C ASP A 97 -16.60 -2.32 -16.52
N LEU A 98 -15.40 -2.88 -16.51
CA LEU A 98 -14.61 -3.07 -17.72
C LEU A 98 -15.22 -4.07 -18.69
N LYS A 99 -16.13 -4.94 -18.24
CA LYS A 99 -16.82 -5.91 -19.10
C LYS A 99 -18.06 -5.34 -19.80
N THR A 100 -18.49 -4.13 -19.45
CA THR A 100 -19.69 -3.52 -20.04
C THR A 100 -19.62 -3.48 -21.57
N LYS A 101 -20.73 -3.83 -22.24
CA LYS A 101 -20.89 -3.71 -23.71
C LYS A 101 -21.75 -2.51 -24.13
N SER A 102 -22.19 -1.69 -23.18
CA SER A 102 -23.04 -0.53 -23.42
C SER A 102 -22.31 0.53 -24.25
N ALA A 103 -22.89 0.90 -25.39
CA ALA A 103 -22.39 1.94 -26.28
C ALA A 103 -22.37 3.33 -25.62
N LEU A 104 -23.20 3.55 -24.59
CA LEU A 104 -23.22 4.81 -23.84
C LEU A 104 -22.01 4.96 -22.91
N GLN A 105 -21.50 3.84 -22.40
CA GLN A 105 -20.36 3.85 -21.48
C GLN A 105 -19.03 3.65 -22.20
N LYS A 106 -19.00 3.04 -23.39
CA LYS A 106 -17.77 2.81 -24.16
C LYS A 106 -17.80 3.55 -25.49
N VAL A 107 -16.88 4.51 -25.63
CA VAL A 107 -16.69 5.29 -26.84
C VAL A 107 -15.29 5.04 -27.36
N ARG A 108 -15.16 4.55 -28.60
CA ARG A 108 -13.85 4.33 -29.22
C ARG A 108 -13.36 5.61 -29.87
N GLN A 109 -12.22 6.14 -29.42
CA GLN A 109 -11.56 7.28 -30.04
C GLN A 109 -10.20 6.83 -30.60
N GLY A 110 -10.18 6.42 -31.87
CA GLY A 110 -9.00 5.88 -32.51
C GLY A 110 -8.56 4.53 -31.91
N ARG A 111 -7.33 4.49 -31.39
CA ARG A 111 -6.73 3.30 -30.75
C ARG A 111 -7.10 3.15 -29.27
N VAL A 112 -7.53 4.23 -28.61
CA VAL A 112 -7.86 4.23 -27.18
C VAL A 112 -9.37 4.12 -26.98
N ILE A 113 -9.80 3.23 -26.09
CA ILE A 113 -11.20 3.11 -25.69
C ILE A 113 -11.43 4.08 -24.52
N LYS A 114 -12.31 5.06 -24.71
CA LYS A 114 -12.81 5.89 -23.61
C LYS A 114 -13.95 5.18 -22.93
N GLN A 115 -13.88 5.07 -21.60
CA GLN A 115 -14.93 4.45 -20.83
C GLN A 115 -15.40 5.32 -19.66
N TYR A 116 -16.72 5.44 -19.53
CA TYR A 116 -17.41 6.20 -18.50
C TYR A 116 -17.83 5.29 -17.33
N PRO A 117 -17.93 5.83 -16.11
CA PRO A 117 -18.34 5.05 -14.95
C PRO A 117 -19.81 4.63 -15.04
N PHE A 118 -20.15 3.49 -14.43
CA PHE A 118 -21.54 3.05 -14.29
C PHE A 118 -22.18 3.51 -12.97
N HIS A 119 -21.36 3.74 -11.95
CA HIS A 119 -21.77 4.42 -10.72
C HIS A 119 -20.82 5.58 -10.43
N SER A 120 -21.39 6.71 -10.03
CA SER A 120 -20.64 7.84 -9.50
C SER A 120 -21.49 8.53 -8.45
N PHE A 121 -20.93 8.77 -7.27
CA PHE A 121 -21.63 9.35 -6.14
C PHE A 121 -20.70 10.20 -5.27
N GLN A 122 -21.29 11.18 -4.59
CA GLN A 122 -20.57 12.05 -3.67
C GLN A 122 -20.35 11.32 -2.33
N ALA A 123 -19.15 10.77 -2.12
CA ALA A 123 -18.85 10.03 -0.90
C ALA A 123 -18.38 10.94 0.25
N HIS A 124 -17.60 11.98 -0.06
CA HIS A 124 -16.95 12.86 0.92
C HIS A 124 -17.10 14.33 0.56
N ASP A 125 -16.91 15.23 1.51
CA ASP A 125 -16.94 16.68 1.25
C ASP A 125 -15.59 17.20 0.70
N HIS A 126 -14.54 16.42 0.90
CA HIS A 126 -13.18 16.69 0.45
C HIS A 126 -12.56 15.46 -0.25
N ALA A 127 -11.33 15.61 -0.73
CA ALA A 127 -10.59 14.59 -1.48
C ALA A 127 -10.65 13.20 -0.83
N VAL A 128 -11.06 12.21 -1.61
CA VAL A 128 -11.06 10.80 -1.22
C VAL A 128 -9.63 10.30 -1.28
N ARG A 129 -9.04 9.97 -0.12
CA ARG A 129 -7.62 9.60 0.00
C ARG A 129 -7.38 8.11 -0.24
N SER A 130 -8.33 7.27 0.16
CA SER A 130 -8.22 5.82 0.05
C SER A 130 -9.58 5.20 -0.20
N VAL A 131 -9.62 4.23 -1.12
CA VAL A 131 -10.78 3.38 -1.42
C VAL A 131 -10.30 1.94 -1.37
N GLU A 132 -11.08 1.07 -0.76
CA GLU A 132 -10.81 -0.36 -0.73
C GLU A 132 -12.08 -1.19 -0.79
N TRP A 133 -12.03 -2.28 -1.54
CA TRP A 133 -13.13 -3.21 -1.67
C TRP A 133 -13.12 -4.24 -0.55
N CYS A 134 -14.32 -4.68 -0.15
CA CYS A 134 -14.42 -5.91 0.63
C CYS A 134 -13.96 -7.08 -0.23
N LYS A 135 -13.03 -7.88 0.30
CA LYS A 135 -12.47 -9.02 -0.42
C LYS A 135 -13.43 -10.20 -0.58
N VAL A 136 -14.47 -10.26 0.25
CA VAL A 136 -15.47 -11.35 0.26
C VAL A 136 -16.67 -11.03 -0.64
N ASN A 137 -17.11 -9.76 -0.68
CA ASN A 137 -18.31 -9.37 -1.41
C ASN A 137 -18.07 -8.05 -2.16
N SER A 138 -18.15 -8.11 -3.49
CA SER A 138 -17.89 -7.00 -4.40
C SER A 138 -18.90 -5.85 -4.31
N ASN A 139 -19.97 -5.99 -3.54
CA ASN A 139 -20.93 -4.91 -3.29
C ASN A 139 -20.50 -3.98 -2.16
N PHE A 140 -19.55 -4.37 -1.32
CA PHE A 140 -19.11 -3.53 -0.21
C PHE A 140 -17.78 -2.87 -0.50
N LEU A 141 -17.69 -1.59 -0.16
CA LEU A 141 -16.46 -0.81 -0.25
C LEU A 141 -16.34 0.14 0.93
N VAL A 142 -15.11 0.53 1.22
CA VAL A 142 -14.76 1.51 2.24
C VAL A 142 -14.05 2.68 1.59
N THR A 143 -14.40 3.88 2.02
CA THR A 143 -13.73 5.10 1.60
C THR A 143 -13.27 5.90 2.81
N ALA A 144 -12.09 6.50 2.71
CA ALA A 144 -11.66 7.54 3.63
C ALA A 144 -11.35 8.83 2.88
N GLY A 145 -11.82 9.94 3.46
CA GLY A 145 -11.66 11.27 2.91
C GLY A 145 -10.78 12.18 3.76
N SER A 146 -10.38 13.28 3.15
CA SER A 146 -9.69 14.38 3.84
C SER A 146 -10.62 15.15 4.81
N ASP A 147 -11.93 14.86 4.76
CA ASP A 147 -12.96 15.33 5.69
C ASP A 147 -12.92 14.59 7.05
N ARG A 148 -11.96 13.66 7.24
CA ARG A 148 -11.78 12.82 8.43
C ARG A 148 -12.90 11.80 8.66
N HIS A 149 -13.70 11.57 7.63
CA HIS A 149 -14.72 10.53 7.64
C HIS A 149 -14.16 9.23 7.03
N LEU A 150 -14.46 8.13 7.70
CA LEU A 150 -14.35 6.76 7.18
C LEU A 150 -15.77 6.26 6.97
N LYS A 151 -16.12 5.92 5.73
CA LYS A 151 -17.48 5.51 5.35
C LYS A 151 -17.47 4.11 4.74
N PHE A 152 -18.40 3.28 5.19
CA PHE A 152 -18.67 1.94 4.62
C PHE A 152 -19.88 2.06 3.71
N TRP A 153 -19.80 1.48 2.52
CA TRP A 153 -20.82 1.62 1.48
C TRP A 153 -21.27 0.26 0.96
N ASP A 154 -22.54 0.19 0.58
CA ASP A 154 -23.11 -0.88 -0.21
C ASP A 154 -23.45 -0.32 -1.59
N LEU A 155 -22.91 -0.91 -2.66
CA LEU A 155 -23.19 -0.51 -4.04
C LEU A 155 -24.68 -0.56 -4.38
N ARG A 156 -25.45 -1.40 -3.70
CA ARG A 156 -26.90 -1.51 -3.90
C ARG A 156 -27.65 -0.32 -3.29
N ARG A 157 -27.02 0.43 -2.37
CA ARG A 157 -27.59 1.54 -1.62
C ARG A 157 -26.55 2.66 -1.46
N LEU A 158 -26.37 3.47 -2.50
CA LEU A 158 -25.36 4.55 -2.52
C LEU A 158 -25.82 5.89 -1.90
N TYR A 159 -27.10 6.04 -1.57
CA TYR A 159 -27.61 7.31 -1.03
C TYR A 159 -27.24 7.55 0.44
N GLU A 160 -26.88 6.50 1.17
CA GLU A 160 -26.35 6.61 2.53
C GLU A 160 -25.25 5.57 2.76
N PRO A 161 -24.21 5.92 3.53
CA PRO A 161 -23.23 4.93 3.98
C PRO A 161 -23.85 4.03 5.06
N ILE A 162 -23.46 2.76 5.07
CA ILE A 162 -23.83 1.77 6.10
C ILE A 162 -23.36 2.25 7.48
N ASN A 163 -22.14 2.79 7.51
CA ASN A 163 -21.53 3.31 8.71
C ASN A 163 -20.64 4.50 8.35
N ASN A 164 -20.60 5.48 9.23
CA ASN A 164 -19.87 6.73 9.05
C ASN A 164 -19.16 7.11 10.35
N ILE A 165 -17.84 7.04 10.34
CA ILE A 165 -17.00 7.26 11.53
C ILE A 165 -16.15 8.49 11.28
N LYS A 166 -16.35 9.54 12.08
CA LYS A 166 -15.53 10.76 12.05
C LYS A 166 -14.57 10.75 13.23
N ARG A 167 -13.27 10.58 13.00
CA ARG A 167 -12.30 10.57 14.10
C ARG A 167 -10.93 11.09 13.73
N PHE A 168 -10.35 10.63 12.62
CA PHE A 168 -8.97 10.92 12.25
C PHE A 168 -8.84 11.10 10.74
N LEU A 169 -7.80 11.82 10.33
CA LEU A 169 -7.40 11.90 8.93
C LEU A 169 -6.67 10.62 8.55
N SER A 170 -7.24 9.85 7.63
CA SER A 170 -6.71 8.54 7.24
C SER A 170 -5.85 8.67 5.98
N THR A 171 -4.66 8.09 6.02
CA THR A 171 -3.72 8.10 4.89
C THR A 171 -3.98 6.94 3.94
N GLU A 172 -4.10 5.73 4.48
CA GLU A 172 -4.35 4.50 3.72
C GLU A 172 -5.13 3.48 4.58
N ILE A 173 -5.83 2.57 3.91
CA ILE A 173 -6.70 1.55 4.50
C ILE A 173 -6.24 0.18 4.00
N ALA A 174 -6.41 -0.83 4.87
CA ALA A 174 -6.25 -2.24 4.53
C ALA A 174 -7.41 -3.08 5.09
N TRP A 175 -8.18 -3.71 4.19
CA TRP A 175 -9.26 -4.65 4.46
C TRP A 175 -8.71 -6.05 4.31
N LEU A 176 -8.72 -6.80 5.40
CA LEU A 176 -8.28 -8.18 5.44
C LEU A 176 -9.47 -9.13 5.31
N LEU A 177 -9.29 -10.22 4.55
CA LEU A 177 -10.29 -11.26 4.31
C LEU A 177 -10.99 -11.80 5.57
N PRO A 178 -10.29 -12.16 6.66
CA PRO A 178 -10.93 -12.81 7.81
C PRO A 178 -11.78 -11.87 8.68
N TYR A 179 -11.75 -10.55 8.43
CA TYR A 179 -12.35 -9.56 9.29
C TYR A 179 -13.40 -8.71 8.56
N CYS A 180 -14.48 -8.38 9.28
CA CYS A 180 -15.52 -7.47 8.80
C CYS A 180 -15.15 -5.99 8.99
N GLY A 181 -13.95 -5.70 9.50
CA GLY A 181 -13.43 -4.34 9.69
C GLY A 181 -12.14 -4.10 8.90
N VAL A 182 -11.68 -2.86 8.94
CA VAL A 182 -10.50 -2.39 8.22
C VAL A 182 -9.43 -1.89 9.18
N ALA A 183 -8.16 -2.12 8.85
CA ALA A 183 -7.04 -1.46 9.48
C ALA A 183 -6.82 -0.10 8.79
N VAL A 184 -6.66 0.95 9.58
CA VAL A 184 -6.55 2.33 9.07
C VAL A 184 -5.29 2.98 9.61
N ALA A 185 -4.48 3.50 8.69
CA ALA A 185 -3.32 4.33 9.00
C ALA A 185 -3.74 5.79 9.19
N GLN A 186 -3.10 6.47 10.14
CA GLN A 186 -3.47 7.82 10.54
C GLN A 186 -2.35 8.83 10.33
N GLU A 187 -2.79 10.06 10.07
CA GLU A 187 -1.95 11.24 10.14
C GLU A 187 -1.92 11.83 11.55
N ASN A 188 -0.75 12.33 11.96
CA ASN A 188 -0.54 12.83 13.32
C ASN A 188 -1.26 14.16 13.59
N CYS A 189 -1.43 15.02 12.57
CA CYS A 189 -1.96 16.39 12.71
C CYS A 189 -3.34 16.47 13.37
N TYR A 190 -4.16 15.43 13.26
CA TYR A 190 -5.52 15.36 13.79
C TYR A 190 -5.69 14.30 14.88
N ALA A 191 -4.63 13.61 15.26
CA ALA A 191 -4.68 12.59 16.29
C ALA A 191 -4.60 13.24 17.69
N SER A 192 -5.45 12.80 18.61
CA SER A 192 -5.30 13.19 20.02
C SER A 192 -3.98 12.63 20.56
N HIS A 193 -3.41 13.33 21.55
CA HIS A 193 -2.15 12.93 22.17
C HIS A 193 -2.20 11.46 22.63
N GLY A 194 -1.21 10.66 22.20
CA GLY A 194 -1.11 9.23 22.53
C GLY A 194 -2.02 8.29 21.72
N LEU A 195 -2.88 8.80 20.84
CA LEU A 195 -3.77 7.99 19.99
C LEU A 195 -3.36 7.95 18.52
N CYS A 196 -2.25 8.59 18.15
CA CYS A 196 -1.69 8.51 16.81
C CYS A 196 -1.16 7.09 16.54
N GLY A 197 -1.48 6.56 15.36
CA GLY A 197 -0.96 5.25 14.92
C GLY A 197 -1.94 4.52 14.03
N ILE A 198 -2.07 3.21 14.23
CA ILE A 198 -2.91 2.34 13.42
C ILE A 198 -4.07 1.86 14.25
N HIS A 199 -5.28 1.95 13.70
CA HIS A 199 -6.50 1.52 14.35
C HIS A 199 -7.22 0.49 13.49
N PHE A 200 -7.80 -0.50 14.13
CA PHE A 200 -8.76 -1.38 13.49
C PHE A 200 -10.17 -0.85 13.75
N VAL A 201 -10.94 -0.68 12.69
CA VAL A 201 -12.29 -0.12 12.72
C VAL A 201 -13.25 -1.14 12.13
N ASP A 202 -14.23 -1.55 12.92
CA ASP A 202 -15.29 -2.44 12.45
C ASP A 202 -16.20 -1.72 11.44
N SER A 203 -16.75 -2.46 10.48
CA SER A 203 -17.75 -1.95 9.53
C SER A 203 -19.05 -1.50 10.19
N GLY A 204 -19.27 -1.87 11.45
CA GLY A 204 -20.54 -1.69 12.16
C GLY A 204 -21.37 -2.97 12.20
N PHE A 205 -20.91 -4.06 11.56
CA PHE A 205 -21.58 -5.35 11.61
C PHE A 205 -21.52 -5.98 13.01
N GLN A 206 -20.35 -5.94 13.67
CA GLN A 206 -20.20 -6.43 15.05
C GLN A 206 -20.49 -5.32 16.07
N GLY A 207 -20.40 -4.05 15.66
CA GLY A 207 -20.65 -2.90 16.52
C GLY A 207 -19.54 -2.67 17.55
N TYR A 208 -18.35 -3.24 17.32
CA TYR A 208 -17.22 -3.09 18.24
C TYR A 208 -16.59 -1.71 18.13
N LYS A 209 -16.14 -1.21 19.29
CA LYS A 209 -15.39 0.05 19.34
C LYS A 209 -14.05 -0.10 18.60
N PRO A 210 -13.56 0.95 17.94
CA PRO A 210 -12.26 0.93 17.28
C PRO A 210 -11.16 0.45 18.22
N TYR A 211 -10.35 -0.49 17.73
CA TYR A 211 -9.27 -1.10 18.48
C TYR A 211 -7.93 -0.48 18.07
N PHE A 212 -7.15 -0.01 19.04
CA PHE A 212 -5.86 0.60 18.78
C PHE A 212 -4.80 -0.49 18.57
N LEU A 213 -4.35 -0.68 17.33
CA LEU A 213 -3.43 -1.75 16.95
C LEU A 213 -1.99 -1.42 17.36
N THR A 214 -1.51 -0.24 16.99
CA THR A 214 -0.18 0.21 17.42
C THR A 214 -0.14 1.73 17.59
N PRO A 215 0.47 2.23 18.67
CA PRO A 215 0.85 3.63 18.77
C PRO A 215 2.02 3.93 17.84
N ARG A 216 2.00 5.09 17.20
CA ARG A 216 3.13 5.68 16.45
C ARG A 216 3.19 7.17 16.76
N LYS A 217 4.39 7.70 16.93
CA LYS A 217 4.59 9.14 17.21
C LYS A 217 4.34 10.02 15.99
N GLY A 218 4.70 9.53 14.81
CA GLY A 218 4.57 10.26 13.56
C GLY A 218 3.45 9.73 12.66
N THR A 219 3.23 10.43 11.55
CA THR A 219 2.29 10.03 10.51
C THR A 219 2.66 8.66 9.94
N VAL A 220 1.69 7.76 9.90
CA VAL A 220 1.79 6.48 9.19
C VAL A 220 1.38 6.75 7.75
N TRP A 221 2.33 6.70 6.81
CA TRP A 221 2.06 7.05 5.42
C TRP A 221 1.33 5.94 4.67
N SER A 222 1.70 4.69 4.95
CA SER A 222 1.20 3.54 4.19
C SER A 222 1.04 2.32 5.05
N ILE A 223 0.03 1.53 4.69
CA ILE A 223 -0.34 0.28 5.34
C ILE A 223 -0.67 -0.78 4.30
N SER A 224 -0.26 -2.02 4.55
CA SER A 224 -0.61 -3.16 3.70
C SER A 224 -0.98 -4.35 4.58
N GLY A 225 -2.13 -4.96 4.29
CA GLY A 225 -2.52 -6.22 4.90
C GLY A 225 -2.00 -7.42 4.09
N SER A 226 -1.59 -8.48 4.77
CA SER A 226 -1.39 -9.83 4.21
C SER A 226 -2.44 -10.77 4.78
N ASP A 227 -3.30 -11.29 3.91
CA ASP A 227 -4.33 -12.25 4.30
C ASP A 227 -3.72 -13.60 4.69
N TRP A 228 -2.59 -13.97 4.07
CA TRP A 228 -1.87 -15.22 4.32
C TRP A 228 -1.21 -15.24 5.70
N LEU A 229 -0.58 -14.13 6.09
CA LEU A 229 0.07 -14.03 7.40
C LEU A 229 -0.91 -13.60 8.50
N GLY A 230 -2.09 -13.07 8.15
CA GLY A 230 -2.97 -12.39 9.10
C GLY A 230 -2.30 -11.16 9.72
N SER A 231 -1.49 -10.46 8.93
CA SER A 231 -0.58 -9.41 9.39
C SER A 231 -0.83 -8.10 8.67
N VAL A 232 -0.42 -7.02 9.31
CA VAL A 232 -0.43 -5.68 8.74
C VAL A 232 0.96 -5.08 8.84
N SER A 233 1.48 -4.60 7.72
CA SER A 233 2.75 -3.88 7.65
C SER A 233 2.46 -2.39 7.51
N ALA A 234 3.33 -1.58 8.11
CA ALA A 234 3.19 -0.14 8.06
C ALA A 234 4.56 0.53 7.95
N GLY A 235 4.58 1.64 7.21
CA GLY A 235 5.72 2.54 7.10
C GLY A 235 5.34 3.92 7.60
N ASP A 236 6.24 4.55 8.35
CA ASP A 236 5.99 5.84 8.96
C ASP A 236 7.01 6.91 8.56
N VAL A 237 6.72 8.15 8.99
CA VAL A 237 7.58 9.31 8.76
C VAL A 237 8.94 9.21 9.47
N THR A 238 9.06 8.40 10.53
CA THR A 238 10.32 8.23 11.26
C THR A 238 11.28 7.29 10.54
N GLY A 239 10.85 6.60 9.49
CA GLY A 239 11.65 5.60 8.79
C GLY A 239 11.61 4.23 9.43
N GLU A 240 10.64 3.94 10.31
CA GLU A 240 10.40 2.61 10.85
C GLU A 240 9.44 1.82 9.96
N MET A 241 9.85 0.62 9.56
CA MET A 241 8.94 -0.38 9.01
C MET A 241 8.62 -1.41 10.08
N ILE A 242 7.34 -1.60 10.35
CA ILE A 242 6.86 -2.57 11.33
C ILE A 242 5.89 -3.56 10.69
N VAL A 243 5.83 -4.77 11.24
CA VAL A 243 4.81 -5.77 10.95
C VAL A 243 4.08 -6.10 12.25
N ILE A 244 2.76 -6.12 12.17
CA ILE A 244 1.85 -6.36 13.29
C ILE A 244 1.08 -7.64 12.98
N LEU A 245 1.25 -8.65 13.84
CA LEU A 245 0.44 -9.86 13.79
C LEU A 245 -0.92 -9.57 14.39
N LEU A 246 -1.99 -9.68 13.60
CA LEU A 246 -3.31 -9.34 14.12
C LEU A 246 -3.80 -10.43 15.08
N PRO A 247 -4.37 -10.03 16.23
CA PRO A 247 -5.15 -10.95 17.06
C PRO A 247 -6.44 -11.35 16.33
N ASN A 248 -7.19 -12.30 16.88
CA ASN A 248 -8.53 -12.56 16.38
C ASN A 248 -9.45 -11.36 16.67
N LEU A 249 -9.64 -10.50 15.66
CA LEU A 249 -10.43 -9.28 15.75
C LEU A 249 -11.95 -9.52 15.64
N ASN A 250 -12.39 -10.76 15.43
CA ASN A 250 -13.81 -11.14 15.52
C ASN A 250 -14.29 -11.28 16.98
N VAL A 251 -13.36 -11.25 17.94
CA VAL A 251 -13.65 -11.21 19.37
C VAL A 251 -13.51 -9.78 19.86
N HIS A 252 -14.33 -9.41 20.85
CA HIS A 252 -14.30 -8.09 21.45
C HIS A 252 -12.88 -7.69 21.89
N SER A 253 -12.50 -6.45 21.59
CA SER A 253 -11.12 -5.95 21.72
C SER A 253 -10.57 -5.96 23.14
N LEU A 254 -11.43 -5.86 24.17
CA LEU A 254 -11.03 -5.95 25.58
C LEU A 254 -10.41 -7.31 25.96
N ASN A 255 -10.68 -8.36 25.19
CA ASN A 255 -10.16 -9.69 25.45
C ASN A 255 -8.75 -9.90 24.87
N ILE A 256 -8.21 -8.93 24.14
CA ILE A 256 -6.90 -9.04 23.52
C ILE A 256 -5.82 -8.78 24.59
N LYS A 257 -5.14 -9.85 24.99
CA LYS A 257 -4.00 -9.77 25.91
C LYS A 257 -2.70 -9.44 25.16
N ARG A 258 -1.86 -8.61 25.79
CA ARG A 258 -0.49 -8.27 25.37
C ARG A 258 -0.41 -7.78 23.91
N PRO A 259 -1.06 -6.65 23.58
CA PRO A 259 -0.98 -6.06 22.23
C PRO A 259 0.46 -5.68 21.85
N ALA A 260 1.27 -5.29 22.83
CA ALA A 260 2.65 -4.88 22.61
C ALA A 260 3.54 -5.99 21.99
N ASP A 261 3.28 -7.26 22.34
CA ASP A 261 4.10 -8.42 21.95
C ASP A 261 3.81 -8.88 20.51
N ARG A 262 2.81 -8.30 19.85
CA ARG A 262 2.38 -8.67 18.49
C ARG A 262 3.04 -7.84 17.39
N ARG A 263 4.01 -7.01 17.77
CA ARG A 263 4.62 -6.00 16.90
C ARG A 263 6.09 -6.35 16.69
N PHE A 264 6.49 -6.33 15.44
CA PHE A 264 7.82 -6.74 15.01
C PHE A 264 8.41 -5.64 14.13
N PRO A 265 9.42 -4.87 14.60
CA PRO A 265 10.17 -3.99 13.72
C PRO A 265 10.89 -4.84 12.68
N VAL A 266 10.80 -4.46 11.41
CA VAL A 266 11.50 -5.14 10.32
C VAL A 266 12.83 -4.44 10.06
N TYR A 267 12.81 -3.11 9.92
CA TYR A 267 14.01 -2.30 9.86
C TYR A 267 13.73 -0.85 10.28
N LYS A 268 14.80 -0.14 10.63
CA LYS A 268 14.83 1.32 10.80
C LYS A 268 15.75 1.94 9.75
N ALA A 269 15.27 2.97 9.07
CA ALA A 269 16.11 3.88 8.29
C ALA A 269 16.43 5.10 9.16
N ASP A 270 17.70 5.30 9.47
CA ASP A 270 18.23 6.47 10.16
C ASP A 270 18.96 7.37 9.17
N PHE A 271 18.83 8.67 9.38
CA PHE A 271 19.51 9.71 8.63
C PHE A 271 20.51 10.37 9.57
N LEU A 272 21.80 10.11 9.37
CA LEU A 272 22.86 10.48 10.33
C LEU A 272 23.88 11.42 9.68
N PRO A 273 24.42 12.41 10.42
CA PRO A 273 25.49 13.25 9.92
C PRO A 273 26.75 12.43 9.67
N LEU A 274 27.46 12.73 8.59
CA LEU A 274 28.79 12.19 8.31
C LEU A 274 29.78 12.87 9.28
N THR A 275 30.25 12.14 10.28
CA THR A 275 31.37 12.59 11.09
C THR A 275 32.63 12.59 10.22
N PRO A 276 33.39 13.71 10.12
CA PRO A 276 34.64 13.72 9.39
C PRO A 276 35.58 12.70 10.04
N SER A 277 36.10 11.76 9.24
CA SER A 277 37.00 10.71 9.70
C SER A 277 38.20 11.33 10.43
N SER A 278 38.29 11.12 11.74
CA SER A 278 39.58 11.20 12.43
C SER A 278 40.51 10.17 11.79
N SER A 279 41.73 10.59 11.51
CA SER A 279 42.79 9.86 10.84
C SER A 279 43.26 8.62 11.61
N ASP A 280 42.45 7.56 11.66
CA ASP A 280 42.87 6.23 12.09
C ASP A 280 42.20 5.15 11.22
N PRO A 281 42.96 4.34 10.46
CA PRO A 281 42.42 3.29 9.61
C PRO A 281 42.19 2.03 10.46
N SER A 282 41.12 2.02 11.24
CA SER A 282 40.52 0.78 11.71
C SER A 282 39.09 0.72 11.19
N PRO A 283 38.54 -0.45 10.81
CA PRO A 283 37.15 -0.58 10.42
C PRO A 283 36.29 -0.51 11.69
N ALA A 284 36.25 0.66 12.33
CA ALA A 284 35.33 0.94 13.41
C ALA A 284 33.94 1.04 12.78
N VAL A 285 33.15 -0.02 12.94
CA VAL A 285 31.69 0.05 12.76
C VAL A 285 31.22 1.29 13.52
N PRO A 286 30.52 2.25 12.89
CA PRO A 286 29.98 3.39 13.60
C PRO A 286 29.20 2.85 14.81
N GLU A 287 29.57 3.26 16.03
CA GLU A 287 28.88 2.78 17.23
C GLU A 287 27.39 3.03 17.04
N LEU A 288 26.64 1.93 16.88
CA LEU A 288 25.19 1.95 16.68
C LEU A 288 24.60 2.61 17.91
N PRO A 289 23.98 3.79 17.80
CA PRO A 289 23.68 4.49 19.01
C PRO A 289 22.52 3.78 19.72
N ALA A 290 22.79 3.37 20.95
CA ALA A 290 21.89 2.55 21.74
C ALA A 290 20.77 3.41 22.34
N GLY A 291 19.68 3.62 21.59
CA GLY A 291 18.52 4.38 22.07
C GLY A 291 17.69 5.01 20.95
N PRO A 292 16.58 5.71 21.28
CA PRO A 292 15.99 6.67 20.35
C PRO A 292 17.06 7.72 20.07
N LEU A 293 17.38 7.91 18.79
CA LEU A 293 18.54 8.68 18.41
C LEU A 293 18.24 10.14 18.15
N VAL A 294 19.03 10.94 18.86
CA VAL A 294 19.25 12.37 18.76
C VAL A 294 18.11 13.21 19.33
N GLU A 295 18.27 13.65 20.58
CA GLU A 295 17.60 14.85 21.08
C GLU A 295 17.87 15.99 20.10
N SER A 296 16.92 16.90 19.88
CA SER A 296 17.04 17.97 18.88
C SER A 296 18.33 18.81 19.01
N SER A 297 19.03 18.72 20.14
CA SER A 297 20.30 19.34 20.48
C SER A 297 21.49 18.87 19.63
N ASP A 298 21.57 17.61 19.19
CA ASP A 298 22.82 17.09 18.59
C ASP A 298 22.88 17.20 17.05
N TRP A 299 21.83 17.74 16.42
CA TRP A 299 21.83 18.05 14.97
C TRP A 299 22.68 19.29 14.62
N GLY A 300 23.23 19.99 15.62
CA GLY A 300 23.93 21.26 15.42
C GLY A 300 23.05 22.31 14.72
N HIS A 301 23.69 23.27 14.04
CA HIS A 301 22.99 24.37 13.36
C HIS A 301 22.48 24.03 11.94
N PHE A 302 22.94 22.94 11.33
CA PHE A 302 22.67 22.66 9.91
C PHE A 302 21.53 21.65 9.73
N LYS A 303 20.33 22.16 9.44
CA LYS A 303 19.12 21.35 9.18
C LYS A 303 18.83 21.37 7.67
N PRO A 304 19.15 20.30 6.92
CA PRO A 304 18.98 20.30 5.47
C PRO A 304 17.49 20.38 5.10
N LYS A 305 17.17 21.35 4.23
CA LYS A 305 15.81 21.57 3.70
C LYS A 305 15.57 20.90 2.35
N SER A 306 16.59 20.29 1.75
CA SER A 306 16.50 19.59 0.47
C SER A 306 17.50 18.44 0.40
N PHE A 307 17.24 17.47 -0.47
CA PHE A 307 18.13 16.34 -0.71
C PHE A 307 19.53 16.79 -1.16
N ARG A 308 19.61 17.79 -2.06
CA ARG A 308 20.88 18.36 -2.52
C ARG A 308 21.68 19.03 -1.40
N ALA A 309 21.01 19.66 -0.44
CA ALA A 309 21.68 20.27 0.71
C ALA A 309 22.21 19.23 1.71
N ALA A 310 21.70 18.00 1.68
CA ALA A 310 22.15 16.89 2.51
C ALA A 310 23.35 16.12 1.91
N GLU A 311 23.60 16.30 0.62
CA GLU A 311 24.64 15.58 -0.13
C GLU A 311 26.03 15.85 0.47
N GLY A 312 26.81 14.81 0.70
CA GLY A 312 28.17 14.90 1.29
C GLY A 312 28.21 15.20 2.78
N HIS A 313 27.08 15.53 3.42
CA HIS A 313 27.00 15.85 4.85
C HIS A 313 26.27 14.79 5.68
N TYR A 314 25.42 13.98 5.06
CA TYR A 314 24.61 12.96 5.74
C TYR A 314 24.66 11.62 5.02
N SER A 315 24.45 10.55 5.77
CA SER A 315 24.34 9.18 5.25
C SER A 315 23.07 8.49 5.77
N PHE A 316 22.60 7.51 5.01
CA PHE A 316 21.52 6.62 5.43
C PHE A 316 22.09 5.38 6.09
N LEU A 317 21.65 5.10 7.31
CA LEU A 317 21.94 3.87 8.02
C LEU A 317 20.66 3.04 8.10
N PHE A 318 20.67 1.85 7.50
CA PHE A 318 19.58 0.90 7.63
C PHE A 318 19.95 -0.16 8.64
N GLN A 319 19.14 -0.31 9.67
CA GLN A 319 19.31 -1.34 10.70
C GLN A 319 18.18 -2.34 10.58
N ASP A 320 18.52 -3.50 10.03
CA ASP A 320 17.59 -4.60 9.83
C ASP A 320 17.45 -5.43 11.13
N THR A 321 16.23 -5.89 11.40
CA THR A 321 15.95 -6.76 12.55
C THR A 321 16.04 -8.22 12.12
N ASP A 322 16.80 -9.04 12.86
CA ASP A 322 16.79 -10.49 12.65
C ASP A 322 15.45 -11.10 13.13
N LEU A 323 14.57 -11.37 12.16
CA LEU A 323 13.28 -12.02 12.35
C LEU A 323 13.34 -13.55 12.21
N ARG A 324 14.52 -14.17 12.16
CA ARG A 324 14.66 -15.63 12.02
C ARG A 324 14.60 -16.35 13.37
N LYS A 325 15.01 -15.68 14.45
CA LYS A 325 15.03 -16.24 15.81
C LYS A 325 14.26 -15.30 16.74
N PHE A 326 13.44 -15.84 17.65
CA PHE A 326 12.64 -15.04 18.60
C PHE A 326 13.08 -15.14 20.07
N HIS A 327 14.21 -15.78 20.36
CA HIS A 327 14.74 -15.83 21.73
C HIS A 327 15.03 -14.43 22.27
N HIS A 328 14.48 -14.14 23.45
CA HIS A 328 14.56 -12.85 24.14
C HIS A 328 14.26 -11.64 23.24
N PHE A 329 13.33 -11.78 22.28
CA PHE A 329 13.06 -10.78 21.26
C PHE A 329 12.72 -9.40 21.83
N THR A 330 11.90 -9.34 22.88
CA THR A 330 11.52 -8.10 23.58
C THR A 330 12.69 -7.34 24.20
N LYS A 331 13.80 -8.02 24.50
CA LYS A 331 15.02 -7.41 25.06
C LYS A 331 16.02 -6.95 24.00
N ARG A 332 15.78 -7.27 22.72
CA ARG A 332 16.67 -6.89 21.62
C ARG A 332 16.61 -5.39 21.37
N GLU A 333 17.72 -4.88 20.85
CA GLU A 333 17.93 -3.47 20.59
C GLU A 333 16.86 -2.87 19.65
N PRO A 334 16.45 -3.51 18.54
CA PRO A 334 15.37 -2.98 17.69
C PRO A 334 14.01 -2.83 18.40
N MET A 335 13.65 -3.78 19.28
CA MET A 335 12.41 -3.73 20.06
C MET A 335 12.45 -2.63 21.12
N LYS A 336 13.58 -2.54 21.86
CA LYS A 336 13.78 -1.48 22.85
C LYS A 336 13.71 -0.10 22.20
N ARG A 337 14.31 0.05 21.02
CA ARG A 337 14.29 1.30 20.28
C ARG A 337 12.88 1.68 19.83
N MET A 338 12.14 0.74 19.23
CA MET A 338 10.75 0.98 18.82
C MET A 338 9.91 1.47 20.02
N HIS A 339 10.00 0.81 21.18
CA HIS A 339 9.29 1.23 22.39
C HIS A 339 9.76 2.58 22.93
N ALA A 340 11.06 2.86 22.86
CA ALA A 340 11.61 4.14 23.29
C ALA A 340 11.15 5.27 22.36
N ASN A 341 11.11 5.05 21.04
CA ASN A 341 10.57 5.98 20.07
C ASN A 341 9.06 6.22 20.31
N GLU A 342 8.27 5.17 20.53
CA GLU A 342 6.85 5.27 20.87
C GLU A 342 6.56 6.09 22.14
N THR A 343 7.48 6.11 23.10
CA THR A 343 7.29 6.81 24.38
C THR A 343 7.91 8.20 24.37
N LYS A 344 9.20 8.28 24.04
CA LYS A 344 10.09 9.45 24.16
C LYS A 344 10.58 10.00 22.82
N GLY A 345 10.27 9.35 21.70
CA GLY A 345 10.70 9.80 20.38
C GLY A 345 10.17 11.20 20.07
N ASP A 346 11.09 12.07 19.64
CA ASP A 346 10.78 13.41 19.17
C ASP A 346 10.76 13.44 17.64
N LEU A 347 9.79 14.13 17.06
CA LEU A 347 9.67 14.27 15.62
C LEU A 347 10.17 15.66 15.23
N ASN A 348 11.40 15.75 14.75
CA ASN A 348 11.96 17.01 14.28
C ASN A 348 11.26 17.45 12.97
N THR A 349 10.35 18.42 13.09
CA THR A 349 9.59 18.99 11.96
C THR A 349 10.36 20.08 11.20
N GLU A 350 11.52 20.52 11.69
CA GLU A 350 12.30 21.61 11.08
C GLU A 350 13.18 21.16 9.90
N ARG A 351 13.34 19.85 9.71
CA ARG A 351 14.08 19.25 8.60
C ARG A 351 13.17 18.44 7.69
N VAL A 352 13.65 18.16 6.48
CA VAL A 352 13.00 17.17 5.61
C VAL A 352 13.30 15.76 6.13
N GLN A 353 12.27 14.95 6.29
CA GLN A 353 12.39 13.55 6.72
C GLN A 353 12.68 12.67 5.49
N LEU A 354 13.95 12.65 5.05
CA LEU A 354 14.37 11.86 3.89
C LEU A 354 14.37 10.35 4.18
N GLU A 355 14.40 9.95 5.44
CA GLU A 355 14.26 8.56 5.90
C GLU A 355 12.82 8.04 5.91
N ALA A 356 11.83 8.91 5.71
CA ALA A 356 10.42 8.55 5.78
C ALA A 356 10.07 7.44 4.77
N ILE A 357 9.27 6.48 5.21
CA ILE A 357 8.78 5.39 4.37
C ILE A 357 7.37 5.76 3.90
N HIS A 358 7.21 5.96 2.59
CA HIS A 358 5.97 6.46 2.01
C HIS A 358 5.03 5.36 1.51
N LYS A 359 5.56 4.20 1.13
CA LYS A 359 4.75 3.08 0.61
C LYS A 359 5.30 1.75 1.10
N VAL A 360 4.40 0.89 1.58
CA VAL A 360 4.71 -0.49 1.95
C VAL A 360 3.67 -1.41 1.33
N ARG A 361 4.09 -2.53 0.72
CA ARG A 361 3.18 -3.52 0.13
C ARG A 361 3.63 -4.94 0.39
N PHE A 362 2.71 -5.77 0.86
CA PHE A 362 2.90 -7.22 0.88
C PHE A 362 2.77 -7.79 -0.53
N CYS A 363 3.51 -8.87 -0.80
CA CYS A 363 3.22 -9.70 -1.96
C CYS A 363 1.89 -10.45 -1.71
N PRO A 364 0.90 -10.32 -2.60
CA PRO A 364 -0.39 -10.99 -2.45
C PRO A 364 -0.34 -12.47 -2.87
N ASN A 365 0.72 -12.90 -3.56
CA ASN A 365 0.84 -14.26 -4.09
C ASN A 365 1.16 -15.26 -2.97
N LEU A 366 0.54 -16.43 -3.03
CA LEU A 366 0.75 -17.50 -2.04
C LEU A 366 2.22 -17.93 -1.97
N ASP A 367 2.93 -18.08 -3.08
CA ASP A 367 4.33 -18.58 -3.06
C ASP A 367 5.33 -17.56 -2.48
N ALA A 368 4.97 -16.28 -2.48
CA ALA A 368 5.83 -15.19 -2.06
C ALA A 368 5.21 -14.32 -0.95
N HIS A 369 4.18 -14.81 -0.25
CA HIS A 369 3.39 -14.06 0.73
C HIS A 369 4.18 -13.49 1.92
N THR A 370 5.41 -13.99 2.15
CA THR A 370 6.32 -13.52 3.18
C THR A 370 7.18 -12.33 2.74
N TRP A 371 7.10 -11.92 1.48
CA TRP A 371 7.84 -10.78 0.95
C TRP A 371 7.08 -9.47 1.12
N ILE A 372 7.81 -8.44 1.53
CA ILE A 372 7.33 -7.07 1.70
C ILE A 372 8.24 -6.15 0.90
N SER A 373 7.66 -5.24 0.14
CA SER A 373 8.39 -4.12 -0.46
C SER A 373 8.11 -2.83 0.29
N SER A 374 9.15 -2.02 0.47
CA SER A 374 9.03 -0.68 1.04
C SER A 374 9.75 0.34 0.16
N GLY A 375 9.16 1.52 0.03
CA GLY A 375 9.71 2.66 -0.70
C GLY A 375 9.56 3.93 0.12
N GLY A 376 10.65 4.71 0.21
CA GLY A 376 10.71 5.93 1.00
C GLY A 376 10.95 7.21 0.19
N HIS A 377 11.06 8.33 0.89
CA HIS A 377 11.38 9.64 0.30
C HIS A 377 12.73 9.61 -0.42
N SER A 378 13.70 8.88 0.12
CA SER A 378 15.05 8.73 -0.47
C SER A 378 15.08 8.13 -1.87
N GLY A 379 13.96 7.59 -2.39
CA GLY A 379 13.89 6.92 -3.68
C GLY A 379 14.42 5.48 -3.66
N LEU A 380 14.92 5.01 -2.51
CA LEU A 380 15.37 3.63 -2.33
C LEU A 380 14.17 2.71 -2.11
N ILE A 381 14.14 1.61 -2.86
CA ILE A 381 13.18 0.52 -2.69
C ILE A 381 13.90 -0.65 -2.03
N ARG A 382 13.33 -1.19 -0.96
CA ARG A 382 13.87 -2.36 -0.26
C ARG A 382 12.87 -3.50 -0.31
N LEU A 383 13.40 -4.72 -0.43
CA LEU A 383 12.63 -5.96 -0.36
C LEU A 383 13.05 -6.73 0.89
N HIS A 384 12.09 -7.06 1.74
CA HIS A 384 12.31 -7.76 2.99
C HIS A 384 11.51 -9.07 3.02
N CYS A 385 12.16 -10.15 3.44
CA CYS A 385 11.52 -11.45 3.61
C CYS A 385 11.28 -11.70 5.11
N VAL A 386 10.00 -11.71 5.52
CA VAL A 386 9.58 -11.90 6.92
C VAL A 386 9.15 -13.35 7.20
N LYS A 387 9.79 -14.33 6.55
CA LYS A 387 9.45 -15.75 6.66
C LYS A 387 9.41 -16.27 8.10
N GLY A 388 10.21 -15.72 9.01
CA GLY A 388 10.20 -16.13 10.41
C GLY A 388 8.91 -15.78 11.17
N LEU A 389 8.10 -14.84 10.67
CA LEU A 389 6.77 -14.56 11.25
C LEU A 389 5.72 -15.61 10.85
N PHE A 390 6.03 -16.45 9.86
CA PHE A 390 5.17 -17.55 9.46
C PHE A 390 5.32 -18.70 10.47
N SER A 391 4.24 -19.02 11.16
CA SER A 391 4.21 -20.11 12.13
C SER A 391 3.69 -21.40 11.50
N SER A 392 4.04 -22.55 12.09
CA SER A 392 3.49 -23.86 11.69
C SER A 392 1.96 -23.93 11.81
N VAL A 393 1.37 -23.09 12.67
CA VAL A 393 -0.09 -22.94 12.78
C VAL A 393 -0.67 -22.25 11.55
N ALA A 394 -0.01 -21.18 11.08
CA ALA A 394 -0.40 -20.50 9.85
C ALA A 394 -0.28 -21.43 8.63
N GLU A 395 0.76 -22.27 8.59
CA GLU A 395 0.95 -23.27 7.54
C GLU A 395 -0.19 -24.28 7.47
N LYS A 396 -0.59 -24.86 8.61
CA LYS A 396 -1.75 -25.76 8.69
C LYS A 396 -3.02 -25.06 8.23
N PHE A 397 -3.24 -23.82 8.67
CA PHE A 397 -4.44 -23.08 8.30
C PHE A 397 -4.49 -22.80 6.78
N ILE A 398 -3.37 -22.44 6.17
CA ILE A 398 -3.29 -22.26 4.72
C ILE A 398 -3.57 -23.57 3.99
N GLN A 399 -2.98 -24.69 4.43
CA GLN A 399 -3.22 -26.00 3.82
C GLN A 399 -4.69 -26.42 3.92
N GLU A 400 -5.30 -26.28 5.09
CA GLU A 400 -6.73 -26.57 5.32
C GLU A 400 -7.62 -25.69 4.45
N LYS A 401 -7.34 -24.38 4.37
CA LYS A 401 -8.12 -23.44 3.55
C LYS A 401 -7.93 -23.66 2.06
N SER A 402 -6.73 -24.01 1.63
CA SER A 402 -6.43 -24.38 0.25
C SER A 402 -7.20 -25.64 -0.15
N ALA A 403 -7.19 -26.68 0.69
CA ALA A 403 -7.96 -27.90 0.45
C ALA A 403 -9.48 -27.64 0.43
N GLN A 404 -10.00 -26.82 1.36
CA GLN A 404 -11.40 -26.41 1.37
C GLN A 404 -11.78 -25.59 0.13
N PHE A 405 -10.86 -24.76 -0.37
CA PHE A 405 -11.07 -23.99 -1.60
C PHE A 405 -11.09 -24.94 -2.81
N GLN A 406 -10.08 -25.80 -2.97
CA GLN A 406 -10.02 -26.77 -4.07
C GLN A 406 -11.28 -27.65 -4.12
N ALA A 407 -11.70 -28.21 -2.99
CA ALA A 407 -12.91 -29.03 -2.92
C ALA A 407 -14.20 -28.28 -3.31
N LYS A 408 -14.25 -26.95 -3.13
CA LYS A 408 -15.40 -26.12 -3.52
C LYS A 408 -15.40 -25.70 -4.99
N PHE A 409 -14.23 -25.64 -5.62
CA PHE A 409 -14.08 -25.11 -6.99
C PHE A 409 -13.77 -26.19 -8.03
N GLU A 410 -13.38 -27.41 -7.63
CA GLU A 410 -13.30 -28.57 -8.54
C GLU A 410 -14.65 -28.96 -9.14
N GLU A 411 -15.78 -28.63 -8.49
CA GLU A 411 -17.12 -28.89 -9.04
C GLU A 411 -17.61 -27.82 -10.05
N ALA A 412 -16.89 -26.70 -10.22
CA ALA A 412 -17.39 -25.54 -10.99
C ALA A 412 -16.63 -25.23 -12.30
N ASP A 413 -15.48 -25.87 -12.57
CA ASP A 413 -14.66 -25.57 -13.74
C ASP A 413 -15.09 -26.34 -15.00
N THR A 414 -16.27 -26.00 -15.51
CA THR A 414 -16.58 -26.08 -16.96
C THR A 414 -16.97 -24.70 -17.50
N VAL A 415 -16.23 -23.65 -17.14
CA VAL A 415 -16.41 -22.32 -17.76
C VAL A 415 -15.28 -22.09 -18.75
N ARG A 416 -15.60 -22.27 -20.03
CA ARG A 416 -14.73 -21.97 -21.18
C ARG A 416 -14.21 -20.53 -21.07
N GLU A 417 -12.89 -20.37 -21.02
CA GLU A 417 -12.23 -19.08 -21.23
C GLU A 417 -12.63 -18.55 -22.61
N PHE A 418 -13.36 -17.44 -22.64
CA PHE A 418 -13.61 -16.71 -23.87
C PHE A 418 -12.39 -15.83 -24.18
N ASP A 419 -11.73 -16.14 -25.28
CA ASP A 419 -10.66 -15.36 -25.89
C ASP A 419 -11.10 -13.91 -26.11
N TYR A 420 -10.45 -12.97 -25.42
CA TYR A 420 -10.49 -11.56 -25.77
C TYR A 420 -9.07 -11.10 -26.12
N SER A 421 -8.73 -11.16 -27.41
CA SER A 421 -7.44 -10.73 -27.97
C SER A 421 -7.57 -9.39 -28.71
N PRO A 422 -7.47 -8.22 -28.05
CA PRO A 422 -7.19 -6.98 -28.78
C PRO A 422 -5.72 -7.00 -29.16
N GLU A 423 -5.34 -6.97 -30.44
CA GLU A 423 -3.92 -6.82 -30.80
C GLU A 423 -3.38 -5.51 -30.21
N VAL A 424 -2.52 -5.60 -29.19
CA VAL A 424 -1.81 -4.45 -28.61
C VAL A 424 -0.38 -4.54 -29.10
N GLN A 425 0.03 -3.57 -29.92
CA GLN A 425 1.40 -3.43 -30.36
C GLN A 425 2.18 -2.72 -29.24
N HIS A 426 3.34 -3.26 -28.86
CA HIS A 426 4.26 -2.63 -27.92
C HIS A 426 5.44 -2.08 -28.71
N CYS A 427 5.87 -0.84 -28.40
CA CYS A 427 7.05 -0.24 -29.01
C CYS A 427 8.25 -0.40 -28.07
N ILE A 428 9.30 -1.08 -28.54
CA ILE A 428 10.58 -1.14 -27.84
C ILE A 428 11.32 0.16 -28.14
N VAL A 429 11.71 0.88 -27.09
CA VAL A 429 12.53 2.08 -27.23
C VAL A 429 13.98 1.65 -27.03
N GLN A 430 14.78 1.67 -28.10
CA GLN A 430 16.23 1.58 -28.01
C GLN A 430 16.78 2.96 -27.65
N ILE A 431 17.70 3.04 -26.68
CA ILE A 431 18.45 4.26 -26.35
C ILE A 431 19.71 4.30 -27.20
#